data_AF-A0A0D0G059-F1
#
_entry.id   AF-A0A0D0G059-F1
#
_cell.length_a   1.000
_cell.length_b   1.000
_cell.length_c   1.000
_cell.angle_alpha   90.00
_cell.angle_beta   90.00
_cell.angle_gamma   90.00
#
_symmetry.space_group_name_H-M   'P 1'
#
loop_
_entity.id
_entity.type
_entity.pdbx_description
1 polymer ?
#
loop_
_entity_poly.entity_id
_entity_poly.type
_entity_poly.pdbx_seq_one_letter_code
_entity_poly.pdbx_strand_id
1 'polypeptide(L)' 'MQMSRLFQCKDPVLTMLSPHEITTLLMVRNAPDQIGSDREELLTLLERQLIAIDPMVSDIRRIQVTAEGHAVLNAVSRIR' A
#
# COMPACT_ATOMS: atom_id res chain seq x y z
N MET A 1 25.63 21.14 -7.26
CA MET A 1 24.51 20.99 -8.22
C MET A 1 24.44 19.54 -8.66
N GLN A 2 23.47 18.77 -8.16
CA GLN A 2 22.64 17.94 -9.03
C GLN A 2 21.28 17.79 -8.36
N MET A 3 20.27 18.31 -9.04
CA MET A 3 18.89 18.43 -8.62
C MET A 3 18.19 17.08 -8.78
N SER A 4 18.12 16.31 -7.70
CA SER A 4 17.32 15.09 -7.63
C SER A 4 16.42 15.12 -6.39
N ARG A 5 15.71 16.24 -6.16
CA ARG A 5 14.66 16.36 -5.13
C ARG A 5 13.37 16.93 -5.70
N LEU A 6 12.87 16.31 -6.77
CA LEU A 6 11.53 16.60 -7.30
C LEU A 6 10.71 15.32 -7.58
N PHE A 7 11.03 14.20 -6.94
CA PHE A 7 10.23 12.96 -7.01
C PHE A 7 9.36 12.71 -5.77
N GLN A 8 8.93 13.78 -5.11
CA GLN A 8 7.92 13.66 -4.06
C GLN A 8 6.96 14.83 -4.17
N CYS A 9 6.20 14.84 -5.27
CA CYS A 9 4.91 15.51 -5.30
C CYS A 9 3.98 14.69 -4.39
N LYS A 10 4.15 14.87 -3.08
CA LYS A 10 3.26 14.32 -2.06
C LYS A 10 2.02 15.23 -2.05
N ASP A 11 1.24 15.17 -3.12
CA ASP A 11 -0.13 15.69 -3.11
C ASP A 11 -0.96 14.72 -2.28
N PRO A 12 -1.47 15.12 -1.10
CA PRO A 12 -2.39 14.27 -0.38
C PRO A 12 -3.68 14.24 -1.21
N VAL A 13 -4.15 13.04 -1.54
CA VAL A 13 -5.46 12.70 -2.14
C VAL A 13 -5.49 12.31 -3.65
N LEU A 14 -4.53 12.63 -4.54
CA LEU A 14 -4.67 12.30 -5.99
C LEU A 14 -3.45 11.78 -6.77
N THR A 15 -2.35 11.39 -6.13
CA THR A 15 -1.20 10.83 -6.87
C THR A 15 -1.40 9.35 -7.21
N MET A 16 -1.00 8.90 -8.40
CA MET A 16 -0.95 7.47 -8.76
C MET A 16 -0.08 6.69 -7.75
N LEU A 17 -0.38 5.40 -7.53
CA LEU A 17 0.47 4.55 -6.70
C LEU A 17 1.85 4.39 -7.35
N SER A 18 2.89 4.63 -6.56
CA SER A 18 4.27 4.32 -6.89
C SER A 18 4.50 2.80 -6.98
N PRO A 19 5.55 2.35 -7.67
CA PRO A 19 5.94 0.93 -7.70
C PRO A 19 6.16 0.33 -6.30
N HIS A 20 6.58 1.15 -5.32
CA HIS A 20 6.85 0.72 -3.96
C HIS A 20 5.55 0.44 -3.18
N GLU A 21 4.54 1.30 -3.36
CA GLU A 21 3.20 1.10 -2.80
C GLU A 21 2.51 -0.11 -3.44
N ILE A 22 2.64 -0.29 -4.76
CA ILE A 22 2.11 -1.47 -5.45
C ILE A 22 2.78 -2.75 -4.93
N THR A 23 4.10 -2.73 -4.70
CA THR A 23 4.83 -3.86 -4.13
C THR A 23 4.34 -4.17 -2.72
N THR A 24 4.16 -3.16 -1.88
CA THR A 24 3.63 -3.33 -0.52
C THR A 24 2.21 -3.90 -0.55
N LEU A 25 1.34 -3.40 -1.43
CA LEU A 25 -0.02 -3.93 -1.60
C LEU A 25 -0.03 -5.40 -2.05
N LEU A 26 0.91 -5.79 -2.93
CA LEU A 26 1.12 -7.19 -3.31
C LEU A 26 1.61 -8.05 -2.15
N MET A 27 2.51 -7.54 -1.31
CA MET A 27 2.96 -8.23 -0.11
C MET A 27 1.80 -8.44 0.86
N VAL A 28 0.94 -7.42 1.08
CA VAL A 28 -0.20 -7.54 2.01
C VAL A 28 -1.13 -8.65 1.57
N ARG A 29 -1.34 -8.77 0.25
CA ARG A 29 -2.15 -9.85 -0.32
C ARG A 29 -1.55 -11.24 -0.10
N ASN A 30 -0.24 -11.39 -0.30
CA ASN A 30 0.40 -12.71 -0.42
C ASN A 30 1.04 -13.21 0.87
N ALA A 31 1.45 -12.29 1.75
CA ALA A 31 2.19 -12.58 2.98
C ALA A 31 1.90 -11.51 4.06
N PRO A 32 0.63 -11.34 4.49
CA PRO A 32 0.22 -10.29 5.44
C PRO A 32 0.98 -10.37 6.77
N ASP A 33 1.35 -11.57 7.22
CA ASP A 33 2.07 -11.79 8.48
C ASP A 33 3.56 -11.42 8.40
N GLN A 34 4.11 -11.22 7.20
CA GLN A 34 5.53 -10.85 6.99
C GLN A 34 5.74 -9.34 6.87
N ILE A 35 4.68 -8.56 7.02
CA ILE A 35 4.73 -7.11 6.88
C ILE A 35 4.89 -6.47 8.25
N GLY A 36 6.02 -5.80 8.42
CA GLY A 36 6.21 -4.89 9.55
C GLY A 36 5.20 -3.75 9.47
N SER A 37 4.50 -3.48 10.56
CA SER A 37 3.46 -2.45 10.67
C SER A 37 3.98 -1.01 10.66
N ASP A 38 5.31 -0.80 10.65
CA ASP A 38 5.96 0.52 10.76
C ASP A 38 6.41 1.11 9.41
N ARG A 39 5.71 0.72 8.32
CA ARG A 39 6.02 1.20 6.96
C ARG A 39 5.15 2.39 6.59
N GLU A 40 5.75 3.47 6.10
CA GLU A 40 5.02 4.67 5.64
C GLU A 40 4.02 4.34 4.51
N GLU A 41 4.35 3.37 3.66
CA GLU A 41 3.47 2.93 2.57
C GLU A 41 2.16 2.35 3.11
N LEU A 42 2.16 1.72 4.29
CA LEU A 42 0.92 1.19 4.88
C LEU A 42 -0.02 2.32 5.30
N LEU A 43 0.52 3.43 5.81
CA LEU A 43 -0.29 4.60 6.12
C LEU A 43 -0.93 5.15 4.84
N THR A 44 -0.16 5.28 3.76
CA THR A 44 -0.70 5.77 2.49
C THR A 44 -1.72 4.80 1.88
N LEU A 45 -1.50 3.49 1.95
CA LEU A 45 -2.46 2.49 1.49
C LEU A 45 -3.74 2.47 2.34
N LEU A 46 -3.63 2.76 3.65
CA LEU A 46 -4.76 2.88 4.57
C LEU A 46 -5.57 4.16 4.31
N GLU A 47 -4.90 5.30 4.13
CA GLU A 47 -5.53 6.58 3.75
C GLU A 47 -6.31 6.47 2.44
N ARG A 48 -5.81 5.65 1.50
CA ARG A 48 -6.45 5.35 0.22
C ARG A 48 -7.47 4.23 0.27
N GLN A 49 -7.71 3.65 1.45
CA GLN A 49 -8.67 2.55 1.67
C GLN A 49 -8.37 1.29 0.83
N LEU A 50 -7.10 1.07 0.46
CA LEU A 50 -6.66 -0.11 -0.29
C LEU A 50 -6.34 -1.29 0.63
N ILE A 51 -6.07 -0.99 1.90
CA ILE A 51 -5.91 -1.97 2.97
C ILE A 51 -6.75 -1.59 4.18
N ALA A 52 -7.03 -2.56 5.03
CA ALA A 52 -7.65 -2.38 6.33
C ALA A 52 -6.83 -3.11 7.40
N ILE A 53 -6.86 -2.59 8.62
CA ILE A 53 -6.21 -3.20 9.79
C ILE A 53 -7.31 -3.71 10.71
N ASP A 54 -7.32 -5.01 10.96
CA ASP A 54 -8.21 -5.63 11.94
C ASP A 54 -7.59 -5.52 13.34
N PRO A 55 -8.25 -4.85 14.31
CA PRO A 55 -7.76 -4.76 15.68
C PRO A 55 -7.96 -6.05 16.49
N MET A 56 -8.69 -7.04 15.97
CA MET A 56 -9.09 -8.22 16.73
C MET A 56 -8.23 -9.44 16.39
N VAL A 57 -7.83 -10.13 17.46
CA VAL A 57 -7.09 -11.40 17.55
C VAL A 57 -5.58 -11.24 17.83
N SER A 58 -5.28 -11.10 19.13
CA SER A 58 -4.01 -11.43 19.80
C SER A 58 -2.73 -10.79 19.25
N ASP A 59 -2.32 -9.63 19.79
CA ASP A 59 -1.03 -8.92 19.63
C ASP A 59 -0.49 -8.68 18.20
N ILE A 60 -1.13 -9.24 17.18
CA ILE A 60 -0.72 -9.23 15.79
C ILE A 60 -1.81 -8.48 15.04
N ARG A 61 -1.53 -7.23 14.69
CA ARG A 61 -2.42 -6.42 13.83
C ARG A 61 -2.50 -7.10 12.47
N ARG A 62 -3.65 -7.67 12.12
CA ARG A 62 -3.84 -8.31 10.82
C ARG A 62 -4.15 -7.24 9.77
N ILE A 63 -3.25 -7.09 8.80
CA ILE A 63 -3.44 -6.21 7.66
C ILE A 63 -4.08 -7.02 6.52
N GLN A 64 -5.13 -6.48 5.90
CA GLN A 64 -5.87 -7.14 4.82
C GLN A 64 -6.06 -6.19 3.65
N VAL A 65 -6.11 -6.72 2.42
CA VAL A 65 -6.43 -5.95 1.22
C VAL A 65 -7.95 -5.75 1.13
N THR A 66 -8.40 -4.53 0.83
CA THR A 66 -9.84 -4.24 0.63
C THR A 66 -10.29 -4.63 -0.78
N ALA A 67 -11.60 -4.55 -1.04
CA ALA A 67 -12.13 -4.71 -2.40
C ALA A 67 -11.49 -3.74 -3.40
N GLU A 68 -11.28 -2.48 -3.00
CA GLU A 68 -10.62 -1.45 -3.83
C GLU A 68 -9.14 -1.81 -4.10
N GLY A 69 -8.42 -2.26 -3.07
CA GLY A 69 -7.05 -2.76 -3.23
C GLY A 69 -6.97 -3.92 -4.23
N HIS A 70 -7.92 -4.85 -4.18
CA HIS A 70 -8.01 -5.94 -5.16
C HIS A 70 -8.29 -5.44 -6.58
N ALA A 71 -9.17 -4.46 -6.76
CA ALA A 71 -9.45 -3.86 -8.06
C ALA A 71 -8.19 -3.23 -8.68
N VAL A 72 -7.40 -2.51 -7.88
CA VAL A 72 -6.12 -1.94 -8.28
C VAL A 72 -5.12 -3.02 -8.69
N LEU A 73 -4.92 -4.05 -7.86
CA LEU A 73 -3.99 -5.15 -8.18
C LEU A 73 -4.39 -5.86 -9.48
N ASN A 74 -5.69 -6.06 -9.70
CA ASN A 74 -6.21 -6.63 -10.93
C ASN A 74 -5.94 -5.72 -12.14
N ALA A 75 -6.09 -4.40 -12.00
CA ALA A 75 -5.76 -3.46 -13.07
C ALA A 75 -4.26 -3.50 -13.42
N VAL A 76 -3.37 -3.48 -12.42
CA VAL A 76 -1.91 -3.59 -12.63
C VAL A 76 -1.54 -4.88 -13.36
N SER A 77 -2.16 -6.01 -13.02
CA SER A 77 -1.87 -7.30 -13.66
C SER A 77 -2.18 -7.36 -15.15
N ARG A 78 -3.02 -6.42 -15.66
CA ARG A 78 -3.41 -6.33 -17.06
C ARG A 78 -2.44 -5.51 -17.92
N ILE A 79 -1.51 -4.78 -17.33
CA ILE A 79 -0.55 -3.90 -18.04
C ILE A 79 0.75 -4.67 -18.36
N ARG A 80 0.65 -5.98 -18.62
CA ARG A 80 1.80 -6.84 -18.93
C ARG A 80 2.15 -6.81 -20.41
#